data_AF-A0A521STB9-F1
#
_entry.id   AF-A0A521STB9-F1
#
_cell.length_a   1.000
_cell.length_b   1.000
_cell.length_c   1.000
_cell.angle_alpha   90.00
_cell.angle_beta   90.00
_cell.angle_gamma   90.00
#
_symmetry.space_group_name_H-M   'P 1'
#
loop_
_entity.id
_entity.type
_entity.pdbx_description
1 polymer ?
#
loop_
_entity_poly.entity_id
_entity_poly.type
_entity_poly.pdbx_seq_one_letter_code
_entity_poly.pdbx_strand_id
1 'polypeptide(L)'
;MMVFTANQLVAHAVGDYVLQSDYMANNKTKQSFACFLHVVFYALPFVLMTRSPSAVLFIAGTHFVIDRWRLARFVCWAKNFLGPRSSWAPWSDCVATGYPSARPPWLSVWLLIIADNLMHVCMNAVALNYL
;
A
#
# COMPACT_ATOMS: atom_id res chain seq x y z
N MET A 1 -0.39 -16.01 18.99
CA MET A 1 -1.22 -15.50 17.88
C MET A 1 -0.27 -15.06 16.77
N MET A 2 -0.40 -15.61 15.56
CA MET A 2 0.45 -15.18 14.43
C MET A 2 -0.10 -13.88 13.87
N VAL A 3 0.70 -12.81 13.91
CA VAL A 3 0.31 -11.47 13.43
C VAL A 3 0.08 -11.47 11.91
N PHE A 4 0.85 -12.29 11.18
CA PHE A 4 0.75 -12.46 9.73
C PHE A 4 0.50 -13.93 9.39
N THR A 5 -0.40 -14.19 8.45
CA THR A 5 -0.72 -15.54 7.98
C THR A 5 -0.59 -15.66 6.46
N ALA A 6 -0.33 -16.86 5.94
CA ALA A 6 -0.30 -17.10 4.50
C ALA A 6 -1.63 -16.72 3.82
N ASN A 7 -2.77 -17.04 4.45
CA ASN A 7 -4.09 -16.70 3.94
C ASN A 7 -4.28 -15.19 3.77
N GLN A 8 -3.80 -14.39 4.73
CA GLN A 8 -3.86 -12.92 4.66
C GLN A 8 -3.01 -12.39 3.51
N LEU A 9 -1.81 -12.92 3.32
CA LEU A 9 -0.92 -12.52 2.22
C LEU A 9 -1.53 -12.87 0.86
N VAL A 10 -2.13 -14.05 0.73
CA VAL A 10 -2.84 -14.46 -0.49
C VAL A 10 -4.07 -13.59 -0.72
N ALA A 11 -4.89 -13.31 0.30
CA ALA A 11 -6.06 -12.44 0.19
C ALA A 11 -5.68 -11.03 -0.28
N HIS A 12 -4.61 -10.47 0.30
CA HIS A 12 -4.05 -9.19 -0.12
C HIS A 12 -3.57 -9.25 -1.58
N ALA A 13 -2.79 -10.25 -1.97
CA ALA A 13 -2.27 -10.37 -3.33
C ALA A 13 -3.38 -10.56 -4.38
N VAL A 14 -4.42 -11.35 -4.06
CA VAL A 14 -5.59 -11.51 -4.92
C VAL A 14 -6.32 -10.17 -5.07
N GLY A 15 -6.55 -9.45 -3.98
CA GLY A 15 -7.20 -8.15 -4.01
C GLY A 15 -6.41 -7.11 -4.81
N ASP A 16 -5.12 -6.96 -4.54
CA ASP A 16 -4.31 -5.84 -5.06
C ASP A 16 -3.70 -6.10 -6.44
N TYR A 17 -3.46 -7.36 -6.82
CA TYR A 17 -2.81 -7.71 -8.09
C TYR A 17 -3.69 -8.49 -9.06
N VAL A 18 -4.58 -9.36 -8.57
CA VAL A 18 -5.40 -10.22 -9.45
C VAL A 18 -6.71 -9.55 -9.84
N LEU A 19 -7.39 -8.94 -8.87
CA LEU A 19 -8.67 -8.25 -9.10
C LEU A 19 -8.50 -6.79 -9.54
N GLN A 20 -7.31 -6.21 -9.34
CA GLN A 20 -6.98 -4.87 -9.82
C GLN A 20 -6.82 -4.85 -11.35
N SER A 21 -7.60 -3.99 -12.01
CA SER A 21 -7.48 -3.78 -13.45
C SER A 21 -6.43 -2.71 -13.79
N ASP A 22 -6.01 -2.67 -15.05
CA ASP A 22 -5.09 -1.63 -15.55
C ASP A 22 -5.64 -0.21 -15.33
N TYR A 23 -6.95 -0.01 -15.52
CA TYR A 23 -7.60 1.27 -15.23
C TYR A 23 -7.45 1.66 -13.76
N MET A 24 -7.66 0.73 -12.83
CA MET A 24 -7.53 0.97 -11.40
C MET A 24 -6.09 1.31 -11.03
N ALA A 25 -5.12 0.51 -11.49
CA ALA A 25 -3.69 0.72 -11.23
C ALA A 25 -3.21 2.11 -11.70
N ASN A 26 -3.60 2.54 -12.90
CA ASN A 26 -3.14 3.80 -13.47
C ASN A 26 -3.83 5.06 -12.90
N ASN A 27 -4.97 4.90 -12.23
CA ASN A 27 -5.82 6.02 -11.81
C ASN A 27 -6.09 6.10 -10.30
N LYS A 28 -5.84 5.05 -9.50
CA LYS A 28 -6.14 5.05 -8.05
C LYS A 28 -5.48 6.21 -7.29
N THR A 29 -4.29 6.62 -7.70
CA THR A 29 -3.58 7.75 -7.07
C THR A 29 -3.98 9.12 -7.61
N LYS A 30 -4.85 9.18 -8.64
CA LYS A 30 -5.24 10.40 -9.36
C LYS A 30 -6.72 10.72 -9.14
N GLN A 31 -7.58 9.70 -9.11
CA GLN A 31 -9.03 9.82 -9.07
C GLN A 31 -9.62 8.95 -7.95
N SER A 32 -10.43 9.57 -7.09
CA SER A 32 -11.02 8.90 -5.93
C SER A 32 -11.98 7.76 -6.31
N PHE A 33 -12.70 7.87 -7.43
CA PHE A 33 -13.58 6.80 -7.89
C PHE A 33 -12.81 5.54 -8.33
N ALA A 34 -11.69 5.69 -9.04
CA ALA A 34 -10.83 4.56 -9.40
C ALA A 34 -10.25 3.88 -8.15
N CYS A 35 -9.82 4.68 -7.16
CA CYS A 35 -9.37 4.15 -5.86
C CYS A 35 -10.50 3.45 -5.09
N PHE A 36 -11.71 4.00 -5.13
CA PHE A 36 -12.87 3.39 -4.47
C PHE A 36 -13.19 2.03 -5.09
N LEU A 37 -13.25 1.93 -6.42
CA LEU A 37 -13.45 0.64 -7.11
C LEU A 37 -12.36 -0.36 -6.72
N HIS A 38 -11.09 0.08 -6.75
CA HIS A 38 -9.95 -0.75 -6.34
C HIS A 38 -10.15 -1.34 -4.96
N VAL A 39 -10.49 -0.49 -3.99
CA VAL A 39 -10.66 -0.87 -2.59
C VAL A 39 -11.87 -1.80 -2.38
N VAL A 40 -12.95 -1.63 -3.16
CA VAL A 40 -14.10 -2.55 -3.12
C VAL A 40 -13.67 -3.95 -3.55
N PHE A 41 -12.97 -4.09 -4.68
CA PHE A 41 -12.47 -5.38 -5.15
C PHE A 41 -11.41 -5.96 -4.22
N TYR A 42 -10.52 -5.11 -3.70
CA TYR A 42 -9.49 -5.47 -2.75
C TYR A 42 -10.07 -6.08 -1.46
N ALA A 43 -11.19 -5.55 -0.96
CA ALA A 43 -11.81 -6.03 0.27
C ALA A 43 -12.54 -7.38 0.11
N LEU A 44 -12.88 -7.82 -1.12
CA LEU A 44 -13.68 -9.03 -1.34
C LEU A 44 -13.07 -10.30 -0.73
N PRO A 45 -11.76 -10.61 -0.89
CA PRO A 45 -11.15 -11.77 -0.26
C PRO A 45 -11.20 -11.72 1.28
N PHE A 46 -11.17 -10.52 1.88
CA PHE A 46 -11.19 -10.35 3.34
C PHE A 46 -12.55 -10.60 3.97
N VAL A 47 -13.65 -10.47 3.22
CA VAL A 47 -15.00 -10.86 3.69
C VAL A 47 -15.10 -12.37 3.95
N LEU A 48 -14.25 -13.18 3.31
CA LEU A 48 -14.15 -14.61 3.57
C LEU A 48 -13.31 -14.93 4.82
N MET A 49 -12.48 -13.97 5.27
CA MET A 49 -11.58 -14.14 6.41
C MET A 49 -12.17 -13.62 7.73
N THR A 50 -12.96 -12.56 7.68
CA THR A 50 -13.60 -11.97 8.86
C THR A 50 -15.06 -11.61 8.57
N ARG A 51 -15.91 -11.78 9.58
CA ARG A 51 -17.32 -11.34 9.56
C ARG A 51 -17.52 -9.99 10.25
N SER A 52 -16.46 -9.42 10.85
CA SER A 52 -16.50 -8.13 11.52
C SER A 52 -16.60 -6.99 10.50
N PRO A 53 -17.73 -6.24 10.45
CA PRO A 53 -17.86 -5.11 9.53
C PRO A 53 -16.84 -4.02 9.83
N SER A 54 -16.48 -3.81 11.10
CA SER A 54 -15.44 -2.86 11.50
C SER A 54 -14.06 -3.24 10.95
N ALA A 55 -13.70 -4.52 10.97
CA ALA A 55 -12.43 -4.98 10.39
C ALA A 55 -12.40 -4.74 8.87
N VAL A 56 -13.47 -5.09 8.15
CA VAL A 56 -13.54 -4.89 6.69
C VAL A 56 -13.52 -3.40 6.34
N LEU A 57 -14.26 -2.55 7.07
CA LEU A 57 -14.24 -1.10 6.87
C LEU A 57 -12.87 -0.49 7.17
N PHE A 58 -12.16 -0.99 8.19
CA PHE A 58 -10.80 -0.55 8.49
C PHE A 58 -9.82 -0.93 7.37
N ILE A 59 -9.87 -2.18 6.90
CA ILE A 59 -9.08 -2.67 5.77
C ILE A 59 -9.32 -1.79 4.54
N ALA A 60 -10.59 -1.60 4.16
CA ALA A 60 -10.95 -0.79 3.00
C ALA A 60 -10.53 0.68 3.17
N GLY A 61 -10.82 1.28 4.32
CA GLY A 61 -10.52 2.68 4.60
C GLY A 61 -9.02 2.98 4.59
N THR A 62 -8.22 2.14 5.26
CA THR A 62 -6.75 2.30 5.26
C THR A 62 -6.17 2.09 3.87
N HIS A 63 -6.64 1.08 3.12
CA HIS A 63 -6.20 0.84 1.74
C HIS A 63 -6.49 2.04 0.83
N PHE A 64 -7.71 2.60 0.92
CA PHE A 64 -8.09 3.80 0.17
C PHE A 64 -7.16 4.98 0.46
N VAL A 65 -6.88 5.24 1.73
CA VAL A 65 -6.03 6.36 2.16
C VAL A 65 -4.60 6.18 1.66
N ILE A 66 -4.02 4.98 1.86
CA ILE A 66 -2.65 4.69 1.45
C ILE A 66 -2.48 4.84 -0.06
N ASP A 67 -3.39 4.27 -0.86
CA ASP A 67 -3.30 4.32 -2.32
C ASP A 67 -3.61 5.72 -2.89
N ARG A 68 -4.69 6.36 -2.41
CA ARG A 68 -5.17 7.63 -2.98
C ARG A 68 -4.13 8.74 -2.86
N TRP A 69 -3.43 8.78 -1.73
CA TRP A 69 -2.39 9.78 -1.45
C TRP A 69 -0.97 9.23 -1.59
N ARG A 70 -0.87 7.95 -1.98
CA ARG A 70 0.36 7.24 -2.30
C ARG A 70 1.35 7.29 -1.13
N LEU A 71 0.89 7.01 0.08
CA LEU A 71 1.61 7.32 1.33
C LEU A 71 2.99 6.65 1.44
N ALA A 72 3.17 5.51 0.79
CA ALA A 72 4.43 4.77 0.78
C ALA A 72 5.65 5.58 0.33
N ARG A 73 5.48 6.60 -0.53
CA ARG A 73 6.59 7.48 -0.94
C ARG A 73 7.14 8.32 0.21
N PHE A 74 6.31 8.70 1.18
CA PHE A 74 6.76 9.45 2.35
C PHE A 74 7.51 8.53 3.31
N VAL A 75 7.05 7.27 3.46
CA VAL A 75 7.77 6.24 4.23
C VAL A 75 9.13 5.95 3.60
N CYS A 76 9.17 5.79 2.27
CA CYS A 76 10.42 5.60 1.52
C CYS A 76 11.38 6.78 1.69
N TRP A 77 10.87 8.01 1.64
CA TRP A 77 11.68 9.21 1.87
C TRP A 77 12.22 9.26 3.30
N ALA A 78 11.36 9.07 4.30
CA ALA A 78 11.74 9.13 5.71
C ALA A 78 12.82 8.09 6.07
N LYS A 79 12.71 6.85 5.57
CA LYS A 79 13.70 5.82 5.89
C LYS A 79 15.09 6.09 5.32
N ASN A 80 15.24 6.94 4.31
CA ASN A 80 16.56 7.31 3.77
C ASN A 80 17.39 8.11 4.79
N PHE A 81 16.76 8.73 5.79
CA PHE A 81 17.46 9.44 6.86
C PHE A 81 18.20 8.53 7.85
N LEU A 82 17.97 7.22 7.78
CA LEU A 82 18.77 6.22 8.52
C LEU A 82 20.17 6.03 7.91
N GLY A 83 20.36 6.44 6.65
CA GLY A 83 21.65 6.41 5.96
C GLY A 83 22.53 7.64 6.27
N PRO A 84 23.77 7.67 5.73
CA PRO A 84 24.67 8.81 5.88
C PRO A 84 24.05 10.13 5.41
N ARG A 85 24.33 11.23 6.12
CA ARG A 85 23.79 12.57 5.76
C ARG A 85 24.16 13.01 4.34
N SER A 86 25.29 12.55 3.81
CA SER A 86 25.72 12.82 2.43
C SER A 86 24.81 12.19 1.37
N SER A 87 23.99 11.18 1.72
CA SER A 87 23.02 10.58 0.81
C SER A 87 21.60 11.10 0.97
N TRP A 88 21.37 12.07 1.87
CA TRP A 88 20.05 12.65 2.08
C TRP A 88 19.69 13.56 0.90
N ALA A 89 18.43 13.49 0.47
CA ALA A 89 17.92 14.31 -0.62
C ALA A 89 16.63 15.03 -0.19
N PRO A 90 16.40 16.27 -0.67
CA PRO A 90 15.20 17.02 -0.35
C PRO A 90 13.96 16.34 -0.94
N TRP A 91 12.80 16.58 -0.33
CA TRP A 91 11.52 16.01 -0.77
C TRP A 91 11.20 16.37 -2.23
N SER A 92 11.57 17.57 -2.68
CA SER A 92 11.38 18.02 -4.06
C SER A 92 12.02 17.10 -5.10
N ASP A 93 13.14 16.46 -4.77
CA ASP A 93 13.82 15.48 -5.64
C ASP A 93 13.29 14.04 -5.46
N CYS A 94 12.56 13.78 -4.36
CA CYS A 94 12.07 12.46 -3.99
C CYS A 94 10.56 12.26 -4.22
N VAL A 95 9.84 13.27 -4.73
CA VAL A 95 8.37 13.34 -4.73
C VAL A 95 7.66 12.16 -5.42
N ALA A 96 8.33 11.52 -6.38
CA ALA A 96 7.78 10.40 -7.13
C ALA A 96 7.74 9.11 -6.31
N THR A 97 8.85 8.66 -5.75
CA THR A 97 8.97 7.32 -5.14
C THR A 97 9.48 7.34 -3.71
N GLY A 98 9.85 8.51 -3.19
CA GLY A 98 10.59 8.65 -1.94
C GLY A 98 12.09 8.47 -2.08
N TYR A 99 12.61 8.23 -3.29
CA TYR A 99 14.03 8.14 -3.59
C TYR A 99 14.46 9.26 -4.55
N PRO A 100 15.75 9.67 -4.54
CA PRO A 100 16.27 10.68 -5.46
C PRO A 100 15.97 10.33 -6.92
N SER A 101 15.67 11.34 -7.74
CA SER A 101 15.32 11.16 -9.16
C SER A 101 16.46 10.53 -9.99
N ALA A 102 17.71 10.67 -9.53
CA ALA A 102 18.87 10.04 -10.13
C ALA A 102 18.92 8.50 -9.97
N ARG A 103 18.07 7.90 -9.13
CA ARG A 103 18.03 6.44 -8.95
C ARG A 103 17.38 5.76 -10.16
N PRO A 104 17.87 4.58 -10.57
CA PRO A 104 17.24 3.82 -11.66
C PRO A 104 15.73 3.64 -11.42
N PRO A 105 14.86 3.96 -12.39
CA PRO A 105 13.41 3.93 -12.19
C PRO A 105 12.89 2.55 -11.76
N TRP A 106 13.42 1.46 -12.35
CA TRP A 106 13.03 0.10 -11.99
C TRP A 106 13.24 -0.16 -10.48
N LEU A 107 14.36 0.28 -9.92
CA LEU A 107 14.70 0.04 -8.52
C LEU A 107 13.78 0.85 -7.60
N SER A 108 13.65 2.16 -7.86
CA SER A 108 12.88 3.04 -6.99
C SER A 108 11.38 2.72 -7.03
N VAL A 109 10.85 2.30 -8.18
CA VAL A 109 9.46 1.86 -8.33
C VAL A 109 9.22 0.54 -7.60
N TRP A 110 10.07 -0.47 -7.77
CA TRP A 110 9.90 -1.74 -7.05
C TRP A 110 9.99 -1.56 -5.53
N LEU A 111 10.93 -0.76 -5.05
CA LEU A 111 11.04 -0.47 -3.63
C LEU A 111 9.81 0.27 -3.08
N LEU A 112 9.21 1.17 -3.87
CA LEU A 112 7.94 1.82 -3.52
C LEU A 112 6.81 0.80 -3.44
N ILE A 113 6.65 -0.07 -4.46
CA ILE A 113 5.61 -1.11 -4.50
C ILE A 113 5.71 -2.02 -3.27
N ILE A 114 6.92 -2.47 -2.93
CA ILE A 114 7.15 -3.32 -1.75
C ILE A 114 6.76 -2.59 -0.46
N ALA A 115 7.17 -1.33 -0.29
CA ALA A 115 6.82 -0.56 0.89
C ALA A 115 5.30 -0.35 1.01
N ASP A 116 4.64 -0.04 -0.10
CA ASP A 116 3.19 0.15 -0.20
C ASP A 116 2.42 -1.12 0.22
N ASN A 117 2.78 -2.26 -0.36
CA ASN A 117 2.14 -3.55 -0.05
C ASN A 117 2.38 -3.98 1.40
N LEU A 118 3.57 -3.73 1.96
CA LEU A 118 3.83 -4.00 3.37
C LEU A 118 2.98 -3.12 4.29
N MET A 119 2.74 -1.86 3.93
CA MET A 119 1.84 -1.00 4.70
C MET A 119 0.42 -1.57 4.73
N HIS A 120 -0.11 -1.99 3.58
CA HIS A 120 -1.43 -2.61 3.47
C HIS A 120 -1.51 -3.91 4.28
N VAL A 121 -0.53 -4.81 4.15
CA VAL A 121 -0.46 -6.06 4.91
C VAL A 121 -0.41 -5.80 6.43
N CYS A 122 0.35 -4.80 6.89
CA CYS A 122 0.37 -4.40 8.29
C CYS A 122 -1.01 -3.91 8.78
N MET A 123 -1.71 -3.09 8.00
CA MET A 123 -3.06 -2.62 8.39
C MET A 123 -4.08 -3.75 8.39
N ASN A 124 -4.00 -4.68 7.43
CA ASN A 124 -4.82 -5.89 7.43
C ASN A 124 -4.58 -6.75 8.68
N ALA A 125 -3.32 -6.90 9.11
CA ALA A 125 -2.98 -7.65 10.31
C ALA A 125 -3.59 -6.99 11.55
N VAL A 126 -3.51 -5.65 11.66
CA VAL A 126 -4.16 -4.93 12.75
C VAL A 126 -5.67 -5.18 12.76
N ALA A 127 -6.33 -5.06 11.60
CA ALA A 127 -7.76 -5.28 11.52
C ALA A 127 -8.18 -6.71 11.90
N LEU A 128 -7.51 -7.73 11.35
CA LEU A 128 -7.89 -9.12 11.56
C LEU A 128 -7.62 -9.65 12.98
N ASN A 129 -6.68 -9.02 13.71
CA ASN A 129 -6.31 -9.46 15.06
C ASN A 129 -7.01 -8.67 16.17
N TYR A 130 -7.47 -7.44 15.88
CA TYR A 130 -7.94 -6.51 16.93
C TYR A 130 -9.33 -5.92 16.68
N LEU A 131 -9.97 -6.15 15.53
CA LEU A 131 -11.30 -5.63 15.17
C LEU A 131 -12.25 -6.74 14.72
#